data_AF-A0AA85KCI9-F1
#
_entry.id   AF-A0AA85KCI9-F1
#
_cell.length_a   1.000
_cell.length_b   1.000
_cell.length_c   1.000
_cell.angle_alpha   90.00
_cell.angle_beta   90.00
_cell.angle_gamma   90.00
#
_symmetry.space_group_name_H-M   'P 1'
#
loop_
_entity.id
_entity.type
_entity.pdbx_description
1 polymer ?
#
loop_
_entity_poly.entity_id
_entity_poly.type
_entity_poly.pdbx_seq_one_letter_code
_entity_poly.pdbx_strand_id
1 'polypeptide(L)'
;MIESKVRNVQYIFEFPQITDLFDVSERQGQGTFASVLAVKSKQDTDECKYYALKMIIPTVDIRRIENEVRILRRLGGKHNVIEMHTAMRIRDHVFILMPFVDYIPFTDYYLTADEKEIRRYMRALLSALAHVHKYKIIHRDIKPTNFLMDQKTRQFYLVDFGLAHSEEFGDIDERWERKFEAKHASDEKRSETKKRVSDSTQSERSMSTESTHRLTIANKENNQTHKWDSIDTGNSRYSLKCQSQKIDHISSASSSFKGSTLLKSTHQQPASSLPSSSASSNTTTQTLGQGGGCVCGARLTVCRGCRQLPRAPAVRRGGTLGFRPPEVMMRHVEQTTAVDIWAVGVIFLSFLSGRYPFMKVDDDLDVLHAFTHLVGYERMQMGARSIGRRLVLEPRPSPMEASDSPAAWLKTRCTAIRRYEKKFAGLPPLLSKSISTESITSGGGVTCPQNNTEVVQDTPPKNTIALSSTHIFPNSAYDLLARLLEPCPRKRITAHDALRHPYFCSTSKSQRHSSIPLKYQNIEQSLLLQRSTSSRLSFCESTKSLMPRPQFC
;
A
#
# COMPACT_ATOMS: atom_id res chain seq x y z
N MET A 1 15.19 24.30 7.79
CA MET A 1 15.99 25.13 6.85
C MET A 1 16.39 24.34 5.61
N ILE A 2 17.30 23.35 5.68
CA ILE A 2 17.76 22.61 4.48
C ILE A 2 16.63 21.94 3.69
N GLU A 3 15.63 21.37 4.36
CA GLU A 3 14.48 20.73 3.69
C GLU A 3 13.65 21.73 2.88
N SER A 4 13.57 22.98 3.35
CA SER A 4 12.92 24.10 2.66
C SER A 4 13.73 24.57 1.44
N LYS A 5 15.06 24.50 1.51
CA LYS A 5 15.94 24.74 0.34
C LYS A 5 15.72 23.66 -0.73
N VAL A 6 15.75 22.38 -0.37
CA VAL A 6 15.56 21.25 -1.34
C VAL A 6 14.18 21.30 -2.04
N ARG A 7 13.17 21.89 -1.41
CA ARG A 7 11.83 22.11 -1.99
C ARG A 7 11.73 23.34 -2.91
N ASN A 8 12.78 24.16 -3.01
CA ASN A 8 12.83 25.30 -3.92
C ASN A 8 13.58 24.89 -5.20
N VAL A 9 12.94 25.04 -6.37
CA VAL A 9 13.55 24.81 -7.69
C VAL A 9 14.90 25.52 -7.83
N GLN A 10 15.02 26.74 -7.30
CA GLN A 10 16.25 27.53 -7.43
C GLN A 10 17.46 26.94 -6.70
N TYR A 11 17.26 25.99 -5.77
CA TYR A 11 18.36 25.35 -5.05
C TYR A 11 19.18 24.38 -5.92
N ILE A 12 18.64 23.92 -7.06
CA ILE A 12 19.37 23.04 -7.98
C ILE A 12 20.58 23.74 -8.62
N PHE A 13 20.52 25.06 -8.77
CA PHE A 13 21.61 25.87 -9.34
C PHE A 13 22.79 26.07 -8.37
N GLU A 14 22.70 25.61 -7.10
CA GLU A 14 23.88 25.46 -6.21
C GLU A 14 24.76 24.24 -6.59
N PHE A 15 24.40 23.48 -7.64
CA PHE A 15 25.05 22.23 -8.09
C PHE A 15 25.40 22.26 -9.60
N PRO A 16 26.52 22.91 -10.00
CA PRO A 16 26.98 22.94 -11.40
C PRO A 16 27.04 21.56 -12.06
N GLN A 17 27.47 20.54 -11.32
CA GLN A 17 27.56 19.16 -11.80
C GLN A 17 26.22 18.55 -12.26
N ILE A 18 25.08 19.19 -11.93
CA ILE A 18 23.76 18.88 -12.51
C ILE A 18 23.44 19.83 -13.66
N THR A 19 23.57 21.14 -13.47
CA THR A 19 23.14 22.15 -14.47
C THR A 19 24.01 22.20 -15.73
N ASP A 20 25.25 21.71 -15.65
CA ASP A 20 26.15 21.57 -16.79
C ASP A 20 25.74 20.38 -17.68
N LEU A 21 25.01 19.41 -17.13
CA LEU A 21 24.50 18.22 -17.83
C LEU A 21 23.01 18.32 -18.21
N PHE A 22 22.23 19.11 -17.47
CA PHE A 22 20.77 19.14 -17.57
C PHE A 22 20.19 20.55 -17.53
N ASP A 23 19.19 20.81 -18.37
CA ASP A 23 18.32 21.99 -18.26
C ASP A 23 17.09 21.66 -17.41
N VAL A 24 16.84 22.49 -16.40
CA VAL A 24 15.78 22.26 -15.40
C VAL A 24 14.49 22.97 -15.82
N SER A 25 13.38 22.22 -15.80
CA SER A 25 12.04 22.74 -16.09
C SER A 25 11.32 23.17 -14.81
N GLU A 26 10.36 24.08 -14.94
CA GLU A 26 9.46 24.49 -13.85
C GLU A 26 8.56 23.35 -13.34
N ARG A 27 8.37 22.29 -14.15
CA ARG A 27 7.57 21.11 -13.77
C ARG A 27 8.25 20.33 -12.64
N GLN A 28 7.72 20.46 -11.43
CA GLN A 28 8.22 19.79 -10.23
C GLN A 28 7.12 19.02 -9.47
N GLY A 29 7.53 18.01 -8.70
CA GLY A 29 6.71 17.33 -7.70
C GLY A 29 7.45 17.26 -6.36
N GLN A 30 6.71 17.27 -5.24
CA GLN A 30 7.32 17.24 -3.90
C GLN A 30 6.82 16.05 -3.08
N GLY A 31 7.75 15.26 -2.55
CA GLY A 31 7.48 14.19 -1.60
C GLY A 31 7.74 14.61 -0.15
N THR A 32 7.68 13.66 0.79
CA THR A 32 8.12 13.88 2.17
C THR A 32 9.65 13.91 2.27
N PHE A 33 10.34 13.07 1.50
CA PHE A 33 11.78 12.78 1.63
C PHE A 33 12.64 13.32 0.47
N ALA A 34 12.01 13.92 -0.54
CA ALA A 34 12.67 14.37 -1.77
C ALA A 34 11.88 15.48 -2.48
N SER A 35 12.57 16.24 -3.32
CA SER A 35 11.98 17.00 -4.43
C SER A 35 12.22 16.25 -5.74
N VAL A 36 11.34 16.39 -6.72
CA VAL A 36 11.45 15.77 -8.05
C VAL A 36 11.31 16.85 -9.10
N LEU A 37 12.34 17.02 -9.93
CA LEU A 37 12.39 18.02 -10.99
C LEU A 37 12.29 17.33 -12.36
N ALA A 38 11.52 17.90 -13.28
CA ALA A 38 11.63 17.52 -14.68
C ALA A 38 12.85 18.22 -15.30
N VAL A 39 13.70 17.47 -16.00
CA VAL A 39 14.92 17.99 -16.62
C VAL A 39 15.09 17.46 -18.04
N LYS A 40 15.71 18.23 -18.93
CA LYS A 40 16.21 17.75 -20.24
C LYS A 40 17.70 17.47 -20.14
N SER A 41 18.22 16.49 -20.87
CA SER A 41 19.67 16.23 -20.97
C SER A 41 20.28 17.06 -22.09
N LYS A 42 21.41 17.73 -21.82
CA LYS A 42 22.19 18.50 -22.81
C LYS A 42 22.95 17.65 -23.82
N GLN A 43 22.95 16.33 -23.62
CA GLN A 43 23.64 15.34 -24.47
C GLN A 43 22.67 14.50 -25.30
N ASP A 44 21.35 14.67 -25.12
CA ASP A 44 20.32 13.87 -25.76
C ASP A 44 19.75 14.64 -26.95
N THR A 45 19.74 14.02 -28.14
CA THR A 45 19.32 14.69 -29.38
C THR A 45 17.81 14.89 -29.49
N ASP A 46 17.03 14.23 -28.63
CA ASP A 46 15.58 14.44 -28.52
C ASP A 46 15.28 15.56 -27.52
N GLU A 47 15.19 16.81 -28.02
CA GLU A 47 14.82 17.97 -27.20
C GLU A 47 13.43 17.85 -26.53
N CYS A 48 12.56 16.93 -26.96
CA CYS A 48 11.25 16.69 -26.34
C CYS A 48 11.33 15.73 -25.13
N LYS A 49 12.50 15.13 -24.87
CA LYS A 49 12.70 14.07 -23.88
C LYS A 49 13.03 14.62 -22.50
N TYR A 50 12.10 14.41 -21.57
CA TYR A 50 12.26 14.77 -20.17
C TYR A 50 12.66 13.56 -19.32
N TYR A 51 13.42 13.84 -18.28
CA TYR A 51 13.82 12.94 -17.21
C TYR A 51 13.30 13.45 -15.86
N ALA A 52 13.05 12.54 -14.92
CA ALA A 52 12.73 12.88 -13.54
C ALA A 52 14.00 12.79 -12.68
N LEU A 53 14.44 13.94 -12.14
CA LEU A 53 15.57 14.04 -11.22
C LEU A 53 15.05 14.15 -9.78
N LYS A 54 15.10 13.05 -9.03
CA LYS A 54 14.70 12.99 -7.61
C LYS A 54 15.89 13.42 -6.73
N MET A 55 15.83 14.64 -6.20
CA MET A 55 16.79 15.19 -5.24
C MET A 55 16.37 14.81 -3.82
N ILE A 56 17.13 13.91 -3.18
CA ILE A 56 16.88 13.46 -1.81
C ILE A 56 17.26 14.56 -0.81
N ILE A 57 16.46 14.71 0.25
CA ILE A 57 16.75 15.64 1.36
C ILE A 57 17.88 15.03 2.24
N PRO A 58 18.97 15.76 2.56
CA PRO A 58 20.11 15.22 3.33
C PRO A 58 19.80 14.70 4.74
N THR A 59 18.65 15.03 5.31
CA THR A 59 18.18 14.53 6.62
C THR A 59 17.61 13.10 6.56
N VAL A 60 17.51 12.51 5.37
CA VAL A 60 17.04 11.14 5.17
C VAL A 60 18.14 10.13 5.54
N ASP A 61 17.81 9.18 6.42
CA ASP A 61 18.69 8.07 6.80
C ASP A 61 19.26 7.36 5.55
N ILE A 62 20.59 7.34 5.43
CA ILE A 62 21.29 6.85 4.23
C ILE A 62 20.90 5.41 3.85
N ARG A 63 20.51 4.58 4.82
CA ARG A 63 20.05 3.21 4.55
C ARG A 63 18.74 3.17 3.76
N ARG A 64 17.87 4.18 3.90
CA ARG A 64 16.66 4.31 3.06
C ARG A 64 17.03 4.65 1.62
N ILE A 65 18.03 5.49 1.43
CA ILE A 65 18.53 5.88 0.11
C ILE A 65 19.18 4.67 -0.56
N GLU A 66 20.02 3.93 0.17
CA GLU A 66 20.60 2.66 -0.30
C GLU A 66 19.52 1.60 -0.60
N ASN A 67 18.50 1.46 0.25
CA ASN A 67 17.38 0.54 -0.01
C ASN A 67 16.69 0.88 -1.33
N GLU A 68 16.32 2.14 -1.55
CA GLU A 68 15.66 2.58 -2.78
C GLU A 68 16.54 2.33 -4.01
N VAL A 69 17.81 2.72 -3.97
CA VAL A 69 18.76 2.51 -5.07
C VAL A 69 19.00 1.02 -5.36
N ARG A 70 19.18 0.17 -4.33
CA ARG A 70 19.36 -1.29 -4.52
C ARG A 70 18.10 -1.95 -5.06
N ILE A 71 16.91 -1.56 -4.59
CA ILE A 71 15.63 -2.08 -5.09
C ILE A 71 15.43 -1.67 -6.55
N LEU A 72 15.57 -0.39 -6.89
CA LEU A 72 15.40 0.09 -8.27
C LEU A 72 16.42 -0.55 -9.23
N ARG A 73 17.69 -0.68 -8.82
CA ARG A 73 18.75 -1.36 -9.60
C ARG A 73 18.43 -2.82 -9.93
N ARG A 74 17.76 -3.56 -9.03
CA ARG A 74 17.48 -5.00 -9.19
C ARG A 74 16.08 -5.30 -9.74
N LEU A 75 15.10 -4.42 -9.50
CA LEU A 75 13.67 -4.65 -9.81
C LEU A 75 13.05 -3.63 -10.80
N GLY A 76 13.70 -2.51 -11.09
CA GLY A 76 13.20 -1.47 -11.99
C GLY A 76 13.06 -1.92 -13.45
N GLY A 77 12.36 -1.10 -14.25
CA GLY A 77 12.14 -1.32 -15.68
C GLY A 77 11.26 -2.55 -16.02
N LYS A 78 10.69 -3.22 -15.01
CA LYS A 78 9.98 -4.51 -15.16
C LYS A 78 8.63 -4.48 -14.45
N HIS A 79 7.63 -5.10 -15.09
CA HIS A 79 6.28 -5.33 -14.52
C HIS A 79 5.62 -4.09 -13.89
N ASN A 80 5.69 -2.92 -14.54
CA ASN A 80 5.15 -1.64 -14.03
C ASN A 80 5.85 -1.09 -12.78
N VAL A 81 7.13 -1.44 -12.55
CA VAL A 81 8.03 -0.71 -11.64
C VAL A 81 8.91 0.25 -12.45
N ILE A 82 9.06 1.50 -11.99
CA ILE A 82 9.87 2.52 -12.67
C ILE A 82 11.33 2.10 -12.81
N GLU A 83 11.99 2.55 -13.87
CA GLU A 83 13.43 2.36 -14.06
C GLU A 83 14.24 3.49 -13.44
N MET A 84 15.44 3.17 -12.95
CA MET A 84 16.45 4.14 -12.55
C MET A 84 17.60 4.06 -13.55
N HIS A 85 17.82 5.11 -14.32
CA HIS A 85 18.93 5.18 -15.28
C HIS A 85 20.29 5.29 -14.55
N THR A 86 20.35 6.13 -13.52
CA THR A 86 21.54 6.28 -12.67
C THR A 86 21.19 6.93 -11.32
N ALA A 87 22.10 6.85 -10.35
CA ALA A 87 22.07 7.61 -9.12
C ALA A 87 23.45 8.27 -8.89
N MET A 88 23.45 9.54 -8.52
CA MET A 88 24.64 10.38 -8.34
C MET A 88 24.67 10.93 -6.92
N ARG A 89 25.85 11.00 -6.29
CA ARG A 89 26.06 11.73 -5.03
C ARG A 89 26.94 12.95 -5.28
N ILE A 90 26.47 14.12 -4.89
CA ILE A 90 27.21 15.38 -4.96
C ILE A 90 27.11 16.04 -3.59
N ARG A 91 28.27 16.21 -2.91
CA ARG A 91 28.33 16.62 -1.49
C ARG A 91 27.47 15.64 -0.63
N ASP A 92 26.52 16.17 0.14
CA ASP A 92 25.60 15.41 1.00
C ASP A 92 24.23 15.14 0.35
N HIS A 93 24.08 15.47 -0.94
CA HIS A 93 22.87 15.20 -1.70
C HIS A 93 23.02 13.96 -2.57
N VAL A 94 21.96 13.17 -2.64
CA VAL A 94 21.81 12.07 -3.60
C VAL A 94 20.72 12.45 -4.59
N PHE A 95 21.01 12.24 -5.88
CA PHE A 95 20.13 12.51 -7.00
C PHE A 95 19.87 11.20 -7.73
N ILE A 96 18.61 10.86 -7.98
CA ILE A 96 18.22 9.65 -8.71
C ILE A 96 17.56 10.07 -10.03
N LEU A 97 18.12 9.63 -11.15
CA LEU A 97 17.64 9.94 -12.50
C LEU A 97 16.77 8.79 -13.04
N MET A 98 15.56 9.11 -13.45
CA MET A 98 14.53 8.16 -13.92
C MET A 98 13.86 8.72 -15.19
N PRO A 99 13.10 7.91 -15.96
CA PRO A 99 12.18 8.45 -16.97
C PRO A 99 11.22 9.48 -16.37
N PHE A 100 10.95 10.58 -17.09
CA PHE A 100 9.82 11.43 -16.73
C PHE A 100 8.51 10.75 -17.13
N VAL A 101 7.53 10.71 -16.22
CA VAL A 101 6.19 10.19 -16.48
C VAL A 101 5.23 11.37 -16.47
N ASP A 102 4.63 11.69 -17.62
CA ASP A 102 3.68 12.80 -17.73
C ASP A 102 2.31 12.32 -17.26
N TYR A 103 2.10 12.30 -15.95
CA TYR A 103 1.04 11.49 -15.33
C TYR A 103 -0.30 12.22 -15.19
N ILE A 104 -1.40 11.47 -15.38
CA ILE A 104 -2.75 11.97 -15.07
C ILE A 104 -2.96 11.94 -13.54
N PRO A 105 -3.35 13.06 -12.89
CA PRO A 105 -3.66 13.08 -11.46
C PRO A 105 -4.78 12.12 -11.09
N PHE A 106 -4.59 11.34 -10.02
CA PHE A 106 -5.61 10.38 -9.59
C PHE A 106 -6.94 11.04 -9.20
N THR A 107 -6.92 12.29 -8.74
CA THR A 107 -8.10 13.12 -8.45
C THR A 107 -9.06 13.27 -9.62
N ASP A 108 -8.53 13.12 -10.84
CA ASP A 108 -9.23 13.38 -12.09
C ASP A 108 -9.55 12.02 -12.75
N TYR A 109 -8.58 11.09 -12.71
CA TYR A 109 -8.75 9.72 -13.21
C TYR A 109 -9.82 8.92 -12.45
N TYR A 110 -9.92 9.03 -11.12
CA TYR A 110 -10.79 8.14 -10.34
C TYR A 110 -12.30 8.31 -10.56
N LEU A 111 -12.72 9.38 -11.24
CA LEU A 111 -14.10 9.64 -11.65
C LEU A 111 -14.33 9.50 -13.16
N THR A 112 -13.26 9.60 -13.96
CA THR A 112 -13.27 9.50 -15.44
C THR A 112 -12.90 8.10 -15.94
N ALA A 113 -12.41 7.21 -15.06
CA ALA A 113 -12.18 5.80 -15.35
C ALA A 113 -13.50 5.00 -15.36
N ASP A 114 -13.73 4.26 -16.45
CA ASP A 114 -14.79 3.24 -16.54
C ASP A 114 -14.36 1.91 -15.89
N GLU A 115 -15.23 0.90 -15.92
CA GLU A 115 -14.89 -0.41 -15.31
C GLU A 115 -13.72 -1.14 -16.01
N LYS A 116 -13.48 -0.84 -17.30
CA LYS A 116 -12.36 -1.39 -18.06
C LYS A 116 -11.04 -0.75 -17.61
N GLU A 117 -11.01 0.57 -17.47
CA GLU A 117 -9.88 1.35 -16.97
C GLU A 117 -9.55 1.03 -15.51
N ILE A 118 -10.56 0.98 -14.62
CA ILE A 118 -10.39 0.57 -13.21
C ILE A 118 -9.75 -0.83 -13.15
N ARG A 119 -10.26 -1.78 -13.93
CA ARG A 119 -9.69 -3.14 -14.02
C ARG A 119 -8.27 -3.14 -14.59
N ARG A 120 -7.93 -2.23 -15.51
CA ARG A 120 -6.58 -2.08 -16.09
C ARG A 120 -5.58 -1.53 -15.06
N TYR A 121 -5.95 -0.46 -14.35
CA TYR A 121 -5.20 0.12 -13.23
C TYR A 121 -4.93 -0.92 -12.14
N MET A 122 -6.00 -1.58 -11.67
CA MET A 122 -5.89 -2.57 -10.59
C MET A 122 -5.04 -3.78 -10.97
N ARG A 123 -5.09 -4.24 -12.23
CA ARG A 123 -4.21 -5.32 -12.72
C ARG A 123 -2.74 -4.88 -12.75
N ALA A 124 -2.45 -3.67 -13.23
CA ALA A 124 -1.08 -3.17 -13.32
C ALA A 124 -0.45 -2.94 -11.94
N LEU A 125 -1.21 -2.39 -10.98
CA LEU A 125 -0.75 -2.21 -9.59
C LEU A 125 -0.46 -3.56 -8.91
N LEU A 126 -1.33 -4.54 -9.10
CA LEU A 126 -1.10 -5.90 -8.61
C LEU A 126 0.05 -6.62 -9.35
N SER A 127 0.34 -6.27 -10.62
CA SER A 127 1.49 -6.78 -11.36
C SER A 127 2.82 -6.27 -10.78
N ALA A 128 2.92 -4.96 -10.54
CA ALA A 128 4.09 -4.35 -9.89
C ALA A 128 4.33 -4.95 -8.51
N LEU A 129 3.28 -5.08 -7.70
CA LEU A 129 3.38 -5.69 -6.38
C LEU A 129 3.69 -7.19 -6.44
N ALA A 130 3.15 -7.96 -7.38
CA ALA A 130 3.50 -9.38 -7.51
C ALA A 130 4.98 -9.59 -7.86
N HIS A 131 5.57 -8.70 -8.67
CA HIS A 131 7.01 -8.69 -8.98
C HIS A 131 7.86 -8.28 -7.77
N VAL A 132 7.51 -7.20 -7.06
CA VAL A 132 8.21 -6.72 -5.86
C VAL A 132 8.11 -7.72 -4.69
N HIS A 133 6.92 -8.25 -4.44
CA HIS A 133 6.64 -9.22 -3.36
C HIS A 133 7.30 -10.59 -3.62
N LYS A 134 7.60 -10.95 -4.89
CA LYS A 134 8.37 -12.15 -5.23
C LYS A 134 9.70 -12.20 -4.47
N TYR A 135 10.32 -11.06 -4.22
CA TYR A 135 11.61 -10.91 -3.52
C TYR A 135 11.45 -10.43 -2.07
N LYS A 136 10.26 -10.56 -1.49
CA LYS A 136 9.94 -10.22 -0.09
C LYS A 136 10.30 -8.78 0.29
N ILE A 137 10.10 -7.86 -0.64
CA ILE A 137 10.11 -6.42 -0.41
C ILE A 137 8.70 -5.94 -0.08
N ILE A 138 8.56 -5.11 0.95
CA ILE A 138 7.34 -4.38 1.32
C ILE A 138 7.53 -2.92 0.92
N HIS A 139 6.63 -2.35 0.13
CA HIS A 139 6.74 -0.97 -0.37
C HIS A 139 6.30 0.08 0.65
N ARG A 140 5.31 -0.27 1.48
CA ARG A 140 4.77 0.47 2.65
C ARG A 140 4.06 1.79 2.39
N ASP A 141 4.33 2.44 1.26
CA ASP A 141 3.69 3.71 0.88
C ASP A 141 2.93 3.61 -0.46
N ILE A 142 2.21 2.49 -0.63
CA ILE A 142 1.28 2.31 -1.75
C ILE A 142 0.09 3.27 -1.57
N LYS A 143 -0.04 4.16 -2.54
CA LYS A 143 -1.07 5.21 -2.65
C LYS A 143 -1.07 5.72 -4.08
N PRO A 144 -2.13 6.41 -4.57
CA PRO A 144 -2.21 6.76 -5.98
C PRO A 144 -1.13 7.72 -6.49
N THR A 145 -0.57 8.59 -5.63
CA THR A 145 0.57 9.46 -6.02
C THR A 145 1.85 8.70 -6.29
N ASN A 146 1.94 7.44 -5.84
CA ASN A 146 3.10 6.58 -6.02
C ASN A 146 2.83 5.47 -7.06
N PHE A 147 1.68 5.50 -7.74
CA PHE A 147 1.37 4.63 -8.87
C PHE A 147 0.83 5.46 -10.05
N LEU A 148 1.79 5.99 -10.81
CA LEU A 148 1.55 6.96 -11.88
C LEU A 148 0.93 6.28 -13.10
N MET A 149 0.06 6.99 -13.83
CA MET A 149 -0.39 6.60 -15.17
C MET A 149 0.04 7.66 -16.17
N ASP A 150 0.91 7.30 -17.09
CA ASP A 150 1.35 8.17 -18.18
C ASP A 150 0.18 8.58 -19.08
N GLN A 151 0.07 9.86 -19.39
CA GLN A 151 -1.06 10.42 -20.14
C GLN A 151 -1.08 9.97 -21.61
N LYS A 152 0.10 9.86 -22.24
CA LYS A 152 0.25 9.56 -23.67
C LYS A 152 0.15 8.06 -23.95
N THR A 153 1.00 7.27 -23.31
CA THR A 153 1.12 5.81 -23.52
C THR A 153 0.10 5.00 -22.72
N ARG A 154 -0.59 5.64 -21.75
CA ARG A 154 -1.48 5.00 -20.76
C ARG A 154 -0.80 3.96 -19.87
N GLN A 155 0.53 3.82 -19.93
CA GLN A 155 1.27 2.86 -19.10
C GLN A 155 1.30 3.28 -17.63
N PHE A 156 1.49 2.31 -16.75
CA PHE A 156 1.54 2.54 -15.31
C PHE A 156 2.93 2.27 -14.71
N TYR A 157 3.30 3.05 -13.70
CA TYR A 157 4.60 2.95 -13.03
C TYR A 157 4.46 3.15 -11.50
N LEU A 158 4.89 2.13 -10.75
CA LEU A 158 5.12 2.18 -9.31
C LEU A 158 6.44 2.91 -9.04
N VAL A 159 6.40 3.92 -8.17
CA VAL A 159 7.51 4.84 -7.86
C VAL A 159 7.70 5.04 -6.34
N ASP A 160 8.86 5.59 -5.97
CA ASP A 160 9.24 6.01 -4.61
C ASP A 160 9.35 4.87 -3.57
N PHE A 161 10.49 4.18 -3.62
CA PHE A 161 10.84 3.10 -2.70
C PHE A 161 11.55 3.60 -1.42
N GLY A 162 11.56 4.91 -1.15
CA GLY A 162 12.25 5.52 0.00
C GLY A 162 11.73 5.11 1.39
N LEU A 163 10.65 4.34 1.47
CA LEU A 163 10.15 3.69 2.69
C LEU A 163 10.21 2.14 2.65
N ALA A 164 10.64 1.56 1.53
CA ALA A 164 10.60 0.12 1.30
C ALA A 164 11.68 -0.63 2.09
N HIS A 165 11.38 -1.87 2.46
CA HIS A 165 12.30 -2.75 3.18
C HIS A 165 11.97 -4.24 2.95
N SER A 166 12.92 -5.13 3.24
CA SER A 166 12.71 -6.57 3.24
C SER A 166 11.84 -7.00 4.42
N GLU A 167 10.90 -7.91 4.18
CA GLU A 167 10.10 -8.60 5.21
C GLU A 167 10.98 -9.40 6.20
N GLU A 168 12.16 -9.83 5.76
CA GLU A 168 13.02 -10.78 6.47
C GLU A 168 14.26 -10.10 7.11
N PHE A 169 14.96 -9.26 6.35
CA PHE A 169 16.20 -8.62 6.80
C PHE A 169 16.02 -7.20 7.33
N GLY A 170 14.84 -6.60 7.13
CA GLY A 170 14.66 -5.16 7.28
C GLY A 170 15.37 -4.44 6.14
N ASP A 171 16.54 -3.86 6.40
CA ASP A 171 17.24 -3.06 5.40
C ASP A 171 17.85 -3.95 4.27
N ILE A 172 18.05 -3.38 3.08
CA ILE A 172 18.43 -4.12 1.87
C ILE A 172 19.95 -4.18 1.79
N ASP A 173 20.52 -5.25 2.33
CA ASP A 173 21.97 -5.48 2.39
C ASP A 173 22.38 -6.73 1.58
N GLU A 174 23.66 -7.10 1.67
CA GLU A 174 24.24 -8.28 1.01
C GLU A 174 23.51 -9.60 1.30
N ARG A 175 22.87 -9.74 2.47
CA ARG A 175 22.10 -10.94 2.83
C ARG A 175 20.86 -11.05 1.95
N TRP A 176 20.22 -9.92 1.64
CA TRP A 176 19.15 -9.87 0.65
C TRP A 176 19.69 -10.06 -0.77
N GLU A 177 20.80 -9.42 -1.17
CA GLU A 177 21.35 -9.59 -2.54
C GLU A 177 21.76 -11.05 -2.82
N ARG A 178 22.46 -11.73 -1.89
CA ARG A 178 22.77 -13.17 -2.01
C ARG A 178 21.51 -14.04 -2.14
N LYS A 179 20.44 -13.70 -1.42
CA LYS A 179 19.15 -14.42 -1.50
C LYS A 179 18.37 -14.12 -2.79
N PHE A 180 18.49 -12.91 -3.33
CA PHE A 180 17.97 -12.53 -4.64
C PHE A 180 18.63 -13.35 -5.74
N GLU A 181 19.96 -13.42 -5.76
CA GLU A 181 20.74 -14.11 -6.80
C GLU A 181 20.51 -15.63 -6.79
N ALA A 182 20.57 -16.26 -5.60
CA ALA A 182 20.24 -17.67 -5.45
C ALA A 182 18.81 -18.01 -5.93
N LYS A 183 17.85 -17.10 -5.70
CA LYS A 183 16.48 -17.26 -6.19
C LYS A 183 16.38 -17.08 -7.71
N HIS A 184 17.05 -16.08 -8.27
CA HIS A 184 17.03 -15.80 -9.71
C HIS A 184 17.52 -17.01 -10.52
N ALA A 185 18.69 -17.54 -10.16
CA ALA A 185 19.26 -18.74 -10.78
C ALA A 185 18.36 -19.99 -10.63
N SER A 186 17.54 -20.08 -9.57
CA SER A 186 16.57 -21.18 -9.41
C SER A 186 15.36 -21.04 -10.32
N ASP A 187 14.88 -19.81 -10.57
CA ASP A 187 13.76 -19.55 -11.48
C ASP A 187 14.19 -19.70 -12.95
N GLU A 188 15.42 -19.32 -13.31
CA GLU A 188 15.98 -19.47 -14.65
C GLU A 188 16.10 -20.94 -15.05
N LYS A 189 16.76 -21.78 -14.22
CA LYS A 189 16.84 -23.24 -14.43
C LYS A 189 15.45 -23.89 -14.54
N ARG A 190 14.46 -23.40 -13.79
CA ARG A 190 13.06 -23.86 -13.86
C ARG A 190 12.36 -23.41 -15.15
N SER A 191 12.73 -22.25 -15.71
CA SER A 191 12.25 -21.75 -17.00
C SER A 191 12.81 -22.58 -18.16
N GLU A 192 14.12 -22.86 -18.15
CA GLU A 192 14.79 -23.71 -19.14
C GLU A 192 14.26 -25.14 -19.13
N THR A 193 14.08 -25.73 -17.95
CA THR A 193 13.49 -27.08 -17.82
C THR A 193 12.08 -27.12 -18.41
N LYS A 194 11.27 -26.07 -18.20
CA LYS A 194 9.93 -25.97 -18.82
C LYS A 194 9.98 -25.86 -20.34
N LYS A 195 10.92 -25.06 -20.89
CA LYS A 195 11.12 -24.98 -22.35
C LYS A 195 11.49 -26.33 -22.95
N ARG A 196 12.50 -27.00 -22.39
CA ARG A 196 12.92 -28.34 -22.86
C ARG A 196 11.78 -29.36 -22.84
N VAL A 197 10.93 -29.33 -21.80
CA VAL A 197 9.75 -30.20 -21.72
C VAL A 197 8.70 -29.83 -22.78
N SER A 198 8.41 -28.54 -23.02
CA SER A 198 7.48 -28.15 -24.09
C SER A 198 7.99 -28.54 -25.49
N ASP A 199 9.29 -28.38 -25.73
CA ASP A 199 9.91 -28.71 -27.02
C ASP A 199 9.88 -30.23 -27.25
N SER A 200 10.18 -31.05 -26.24
CA SER A 200 10.04 -32.51 -26.34
C SER A 200 8.60 -32.98 -26.62
N THR A 201 7.59 -32.26 -26.11
CA THR A 201 6.18 -32.55 -26.42
C THR A 201 5.73 -32.11 -27.82
N GLN A 202 6.58 -31.42 -28.59
CA GLN A 202 6.32 -31.14 -30.01
C GLN A 202 6.99 -32.14 -30.96
N SER A 203 8.11 -32.76 -30.59
CA SER A 203 8.82 -33.72 -31.46
C SER A 203 8.11 -35.07 -31.63
N GLU A 204 7.26 -35.49 -30.69
CA GLU A 204 6.57 -36.79 -30.75
C GLU A 204 5.34 -36.84 -31.68
N ARG A 205 5.07 -35.78 -32.46
CA ARG A 205 3.84 -35.68 -33.29
C ARG A 205 4.04 -35.62 -34.80
N SER A 206 5.25 -35.92 -35.29
CA SER A 206 5.56 -35.96 -36.72
C SER A 206 6.63 -37.00 -37.06
N MET A 207 6.27 -38.29 -37.06
CA MET A 207 7.08 -39.34 -37.68
C MET A 207 6.20 -40.33 -38.47
N SER A 208 6.18 -40.14 -39.78
CA SER A 208 5.77 -41.15 -40.77
C SER A 208 6.52 -40.91 -42.08
N THR A 209 7.25 -41.92 -42.52
CA THR A 209 7.76 -42.13 -43.90
C THR A 209 8.41 -40.93 -44.63
N GLU A 210 9.74 -40.94 -44.74
CA GLU A 210 10.43 -41.31 -45.99
C GLU A 210 11.93 -41.56 -45.77
N SER A 211 12.68 -41.95 -46.81
CA SER A 211 13.92 -42.72 -46.69
C SER A 211 15.04 -42.38 -47.68
N THR A 212 16.31 -42.55 -47.24
CA THR A 212 17.58 -42.50 -48.03
C THR A 212 17.95 -41.12 -48.62
N HIS A 213 19.21 -40.67 -48.67
CA HIS A 213 20.41 -41.36 -49.17
C HIS A 213 21.75 -40.68 -48.73
N ARG A 214 22.83 -41.46 -48.53
CA ARG A 214 24.30 -41.13 -48.59
C ARG A 214 24.91 -40.09 -47.59
N LEU A 215 25.99 -40.40 -46.83
CA LEU A 215 27.43 -40.70 -47.15
C LEU A 215 28.27 -39.43 -47.49
N THR A 216 29.48 -39.14 -46.96
CA THR A 216 30.33 -39.71 -45.86
C THR A 216 31.49 -38.73 -45.50
N ILE A 217 32.30 -39.05 -44.47
CA ILE A 217 33.73 -38.61 -44.25
C ILE A 217 33.94 -37.13 -43.83
N ALA A 218 34.94 -36.77 -42.99
CA ALA A 218 35.59 -37.39 -41.82
C ALA A 218 36.52 -36.34 -41.14
N ASN A 219 36.85 -36.55 -39.85
CA ASN A 219 38.06 -36.02 -39.16
C ASN A 219 38.24 -34.48 -39.05
N LYS A 220 39.13 -33.93 -38.21
CA LYS A 220 39.70 -34.29 -36.88
C LYS A 220 40.52 -33.07 -36.39
N GLU A 221 40.92 -33.05 -35.12
CA GLU A 221 41.80 -32.01 -34.51
C GLU A 221 41.15 -30.60 -34.41
N ASN A 222 41.63 -29.67 -33.57
CA ASN A 222 42.90 -29.63 -32.82
C ASN A 222 42.70 -29.19 -31.35
N ASN A 223 43.64 -29.56 -30.46
CA ASN A 223 43.60 -29.21 -29.03
C ASN A 223 45.01 -29.24 -28.40
N GLN A 224 45.61 -28.07 -28.18
CA GLN A 224 46.89 -27.86 -27.47
C GLN A 224 46.75 -26.57 -26.61
N THR A 225 46.84 -26.63 -25.27
CA THR A 225 48.04 -26.62 -24.41
C THR A 225 48.87 -25.33 -24.55
N HIS A 226 49.26 -24.62 -23.49
CA HIS A 226 50.11 -24.98 -22.34
C HIS A 226 50.00 -23.88 -21.23
N LYS A 227 50.60 -23.93 -20.03
CA LYS A 227 51.04 -24.99 -19.09
C LYS A 227 51.43 -24.26 -17.76
N TRP A 228 51.11 -24.87 -16.62
CA TRP A 228 51.66 -24.74 -15.25
C TRP A 228 52.73 -23.68 -14.92
N ASP A 229 52.66 -23.11 -13.70
CA ASP A 229 53.63 -23.49 -12.63
C ASP A 229 53.18 -23.04 -11.22
N SER A 230 53.84 -23.57 -10.19
CA SER A 230 53.67 -23.21 -8.78
C SER A 230 54.92 -23.58 -7.98
N ILE A 231 55.48 -22.65 -7.21
CA ILE A 231 56.54 -22.88 -6.21
C ILE A 231 56.40 -21.90 -5.04
N ASP A 232 57.06 -22.23 -3.93
CA ASP A 232 56.64 -22.00 -2.54
C ASP A 232 57.40 -20.85 -1.82
N THR A 233 57.01 -20.59 -0.56
CA THR A 233 57.71 -19.87 0.52
C THR A 233 57.82 -18.33 0.48
N GLY A 234 57.56 -17.69 1.64
CA GLY A 234 57.85 -16.25 1.85
C GLY A 234 57.12 -15.54 3.01
N ASN A 235 57.57 -15.77 4.25
CA ASN A 235 57.48 -14.91 5.47
C ASN A 235 56.75 -13.52 5.40
N SER A 236 56.05 -13.00 6.43
CA SER A 236 55.82 -13.46 7.82
C SER A 236 54.82 -12.55 8.57
N ARG A 237 54.22 -13.03 9.69
CA ARG A 237 53.73 -12.25 10.88
C ARG A 237 52.57 -11.24 10.66
N TYR A 238 51.54 -11.10 11.51
CA TYR A 238 50.99 -11.83 12.68
C TYR A 238 49.43 -11.73 12.56
N SER A 239 48.56 -12.60 13.08
CA SER A 239 48.25 -12.94 14.50
C SER A 239 47.96 -11.71 15.40
N LEU A 240 46.96 -11.71 16.31
CA LEU A 240 45.87 -12.66 16.59
C LEU A 240 44.70 -11.92 17.30
N LYS A 241 43.64 -12.67 17.68
CA LYS A 241 42.49 -12.26 18.54
C LYS A 241 42.99 -11.53 19.82
N CYS A 242 42.23 -10.74 20.59
CA CYS A 242 41.00 -11.12 21.31
C CYS A 242 40.57 -10.05 22.35
N GLN A 243 39.39 -10.27 22.95
CA GLN A 243 38.96 -9.90 24.32
C GLN A 243 38.66 -8.43 24.73
N SER A 244 37.46 -8.33 25.34
CA SER A 244 37.02 -7.27 26.25
C SER A 244 37.71 -7.40 27.62
N GLN A 245 37.92 -6.28 28.31
CA GLN A 245 37.86 -6.23 29.77
C GLN A 245 37.47 -4.84 30.30
N LYS A 246 37.05 -4.78 31.57
CA LYS A 246 36.78 -3.55 32.34
C LYS A 246 38.07 -3.00 32.95
N ILE A 247 38.10 -1.71 33.26
CA ILE A 247 38.89 -1.16 34.37
C ILE A 247 38.02 -0.14 35.12
N ASP A 248 38.01 -0.24 36.45
CA ASP A 248 37.50 0.75 37.41
C ASP A 248 38.69 1.21 38.29
N HIS A 249 38.72 2.49 38.72
CA HIS A 249 39.36 3.08 39.94
C HIS A 249 39.55 4.61 39.73
N ILE A 250 39.04 5.51 40.59
CA ILE A 250 39.60 6.00 41.89
C ILE A 250 40.96 6.71 41.69
N SER A 251 41.20 8.00 42.04
CA SER A 251 40.50 9.03 42.88
C SER A 251 40.56 10.42 42.18
N SER A 252 40.23 11.63 42.68
CA SER A 252 39.60 12.30 43.87
C SER A 252 39.36 13.80 43.48
N ALA A 253 39.11 14.86 44.27
CA ALA A 253 38.98 15.15 45.71
C ALA A 253 38.16 16.46 45.95
N SER A 254 37.52 16.62 47.13
CA SER A 254 36.93 17.88 47.67
C SER A 254 35.74 18.49 46.88
N SER A 255 34.87 19.35 47.43
CA SER A 255 34.81 19.99 48.77
C SER A 255 33.36 20.07 49.31
N SER A 256 33.20 20.38 50.60
CA SER A 256 31.91 20.43 51.31
C SER A 256 31.16 21.75 51.12
N PHE A 257 29.82 21.73 51.29
CA PHE A 257 29.11 22.81 52.01
C PHE A 257 27.86 22.28 52.74
N LYS A 258 27.37 23.04 53.74
CA LYS A 258 26.28 22.65 54.65
C LYS A 258 25.13 23.67 54.68
N GLY A 259 23.95 23.17 55.04
CA GLY A 259 22.87 23.92 55.71
C GLY A 259 21.73 24.42 54.80
N SER A 260 20.43 24.46 55.14
CA SER A 260 19.61 24.22 56.36
C SER A 260 18.94 25.45 57.03
N THR A 261 17.76 25.85 56.52
CA THR A 261 16.63 26.46 57.27
C THR A 261 15.38 26.27 56.39
N LEU A 262 14.16 25.90 56.81
CA LEU A 262 13.34 26.10 58.03
C LEU A 262 12.88 27.55 58.29
N LEU A 263 11.58 27.78 58.09
CA LEU A 263 10.76 28.75 58.83
C LEU A 263 9.35 28.18 59.04
N LYS A 264 8.68 28.58 60.13
CA LYS A 264 7.30 28.26 60.51
C LYS A 264 6.57 29.55 60.85
N SER A 265 5.25 29.58 60.74
CA SER A 265 4.37 30.23 61.73
C SER A 265 2.92 29.69 61.63
N THR A 266 2.02 30.21 62.46
CA THR A 266 1.09 29.40 63.26
C THR A 266 -0.16 30.19 63.63
N HIS A 267 -1.32 29.53 63.79
CA HIS A 267 -2.46 29.78 64.73
C HIS A 267 -3.67 28.94 64.26
N GLN A 268 -4.79 28.80 64.98
CA GLN A 268 -5.06 28.20 66.30
C GLN A 268 -6.60 28.17 66.48
N GLN A 269 -7.13 26.97 66.76
CA GLN A 269 -8.37 26.53 67.47
C GLN A 269 -9.24 27.56 68.27
N PRO A 270 -10.51 27.28 68.68
CA PRO A 270 -11.18 25.95 68.81
C PRO A 270 -12.68 25.82 68.40
N ALA A 271 -13.20 24.57 68.49
CA ALA A 271 -14.56 24.05 68.77
C ALA A 271 -15.83 24.88 68.38
N SER A 272 -16.91 24.30 67.81
CA SER A 272 -17.51 22.94 67.88
C SER A 272 -18.39 22.66 66.62
N SER A 273 -19.29 21.67 66.44
CA SER A 273 -19.95 20.66 67.31
C SER A 273 -20.32 19.34 66.56
N LEU A 274 -21.54 18.78 66.75
CA LEU A 274 -22.04 17.44 66.37
C LEU A 274 -23.60 17.44 66.33
N PRO A 275 -24.33 16.43 65.77
CA PRO A 275 -23.92 15.26 64.96
C PRO A 275 -24.78 15.01 63.68
N SER A 276 -24.57 13.83 63.04
CA SER A 276 -25.40 13.16 62.01
C SER A 276 -25.28 13.67 60.55
N SER A 277 -25.40 12.84 59.50
CA SER A 277 -25.64 11.37 59.43
C SER A 277 -24.74 10.67 58.41
N SER A 278 -24.57 9.35 58.53
CA SER A 278 -23.57 8.54 57.82
C SER A 278 -23.96 8.07 56.41
N ALA A 279 -23.02 8.16 55.45
CA ALA A 279 -22.90 7.25 54.31
C ALA A 279 -21.42 7.12 53.88
N SER A 280 -20.82 5.95 54.09
CA SER A 280 -19.36 5.79 53.99
C SER A 280 -18.85 5.74 52.55
N SER A 281 -17.91 6.63 52.22
CA SER A 281 -17.13 6.63 50.98
C SER A 281 -16.07 5.51 50.96
N ASN A 282 -16.54 4.26 50.84
CA ASN A 282 -15.67 3.08 50.81
C ASN A 282 -14.68 3.18 49.65
N THR A 283 -13.42 3.43 50.00
CA THR A 283 -12.30 3.53 49.08
C THR A 283 -11.93 2.13 48.61
N THR A 284 -12.47 1.72 47.45
CA THR A 284 -12.13 0.43 46.83
C THR A 284 -10.69 0.47 46.31
N THR A 285 -9.75 0.22 47.22
CA THR A 285 -8.37 -0.14 46.91
C THR A 285 -8.39 -1.29 45.91
N GLN A 286 -7.68 -1.11 44.79
CA GLN A 286 -7.72 -2.08 43.71
C GLN A 286 -6.99 -3.35 44.14
N THR A 287 -7.74 -4.37 44.50
CA THR A 287 -7.21 -5.72 44.70
C THR A 287 -6.51 -6.17 43.42
N LEU A 288 -5.22 -6.48 43.53
CA LEU A 288 -4.55 -7.21 42.46
C LEU A 288 -5.23 -8.58 42.36
N GLY A 289 -5.73 -8.93 41.17
CA GLY A 289 -6.10 -10.31 40.91
C GLY A 289 -4.88 -11.21 41.09
N GLN A 290 -5.05 -12.35 41.75
CA GLN A 290 -4.02 -13.40 41.77
C GLN A 290 -3.67 -13.74 40.31
N GLY A 291 -2.43 -13.45 39.89
CA GLY A 291 -2.04 -13.37 38.48
C GLY A 291 -1.63 -11.97 37.97
N GLY A 292 -1.53 -10.95 38.83
CA GLY A 292 -0.76 -9.72 38.56
C GLY A 292 -1.31 -8.75 37.49
N GLY A 293 -2.52 -8.99 36.96
CA GLY A 293 -3.11 -8.20 35.89
C GLY A 293 -4.08 -7.10 36.35
N CYS A 294 -4.24 -6.04 35.54
CA CYS A 294 -5.27 -5.01 35.76
C CYS A 294 -6.62 -5.36 35.08
N VAL A 295 -7.74 -5.22 35.79
CA VAL A 295 -9.10 -5.53 35.30
C VAL A 295 -9.60 -4.62 34.15
N CYS A 296 -8.82 -3.60 33.79
CA CYS A 296 -9.09 -2.66 32.71
C CYS A 296 -9.13 -3.30 31.31
N GLY A 297 -8.58 -4.50 31.12
CA GLY A 297 -8.37 -5.09 29.78
C GLY A 297 -9.62 -5.31 28.91
N ALA A 298 -10.83 -5.11 29.42
CA ALA A 298 -12.09 -5.16 28.66
C ALA A 298 -12.95 -3.88 28.80
N ARG A 299 -12.36 -2.77 29.25
CA ARG A 299 -13.01 -1.48 29.52
C ARG A 299 -12.25 -0.35 28.84
N LEU A 300 -12.90 0.79 28.59
CA LEU A 300 -12.24 2.00 28.10
C LEU A 300 -11.49 2.79 29.20
N THR A 301 -11.50 2.30 30.45
CA THR A 301 -10.83 2.92 31.61
C THR A 301 -9.46 2.32 31.88
N VAL A 302 -8.46 3.17 32.21
CA VAL A 302 -7.08 2.74 32.53
C VAL A 302 -6.70 3.03 33.98
N CYS A 303 -6.18 2.03 34.70
CA CYS A 303 -5.65 2.23 36.07
C CYS A 303 -4.15 2.58 36.08
N ARG A 304 -3.60 2.85 37.29
CA ARG A 304 -2.18 3.17 37.49
C ARG A 304 -1.25 2.10 36.91
N GLY A 305 -1.50 0.82 37.20
CA GLY A 305 -0.70 -0.30 36.68
C GLY A 305 -0.70 -0.36 35.15
N CYS A 306 -1.86 -0.22 34.50
CA CYS A 306 -1.93 -0.23 33.04
C CYS A 306 -1.23 1.00 32.40
N ARG A 307 -1.12 2.14 33.11
CA ARG A 307 -0.33 3.32 32.69
C ARG A 307 1.18 3.16 32.91
N GLN A 308 1.59 2.25 33.81
CA GLN A 308 2.99 1.94 34.12
C GLN A 308 3.56 0.81 33.25
N LEU A 309 2.74 0.16 32.41
CA LEU A 309 3.20 -0.85 31.45
C LEU A 309 4.28 -0.26 30.50
N PRO A 310 5.31 -1.05 30.13
CA PRO A 310 6.29 -0.63 29.13
C PRO A 310 5.61 -0.15 27.85
N ARG A 311 6.11 0.96 27.28
CA ARG A 311 5.66 1.43 25.96
C ARG A 311 5.89 0.32 24.94
N ALA A 312 4.88 0.05 24.11
CA ALA A 312 5.00 -0.92 23.02
C ALA A 312 6.24 -0.61 22.15
N PRO A 313 6.97 -1.63 21.67
CA PRO A 313 8.26 -1.46 21.01
C PRO A 313 8.18 -0.55 19.77
N ALA A 314 9.33 -0.01 19.37
CA ALA A 314 9.47 0.93 18.26
C ALA A 314 9.27 0.23 16.89
N VAL A 315 8.01 -0.04 16.56
CA VAL A 315 7.58 -0.66 15.30
C VAL A 315 7.67 0.34 14.13
N ARG A 316 8.19 -0.12 12.97
CA ARG A 316 8.19 0.64 11.71
C ARG A 316 6.74 0.98 11.31
N ARG A 317 6.41 2.28 11.25
CA ARG A 317 5.07 2.82 10.90
C ARG A 317 5.09 3.84 9.75
N GLY A 318 6.19 3.89 9.00
CA GLY A 318 6.26 4.66 7.76
C GLY A 318 5.25 4.14 6.73
N GLY A 319 4.65 5.09 6.00
CA GLY A 319 3.50 4.93 5.09
C GLY A 319 2.47 6.04 5.34
N THR A 320 1.67 6.40 4.34
CA THR A 320 0.70 7.51 4.41
C THR A 320 -0.55 7.16 5.24
N LEU A 321 -1.07 8.13 6.01
CA LEU A 321 -2.33 8.00 6.76
C LEU A 321 -3.50 7.62 5.82
N GLY A 322 -4.47 6.88 6.35
CA GLY A 322 -5.60 6.34 5.57
C GLY A 322 -5.28 5.09 4.73
N PHE A 323 -4.02 4.87 4.33
CA PHE A 323 -3.58 3.68 3.58
C PHE A 323 -2.95 2.58 4.46
N ARG A 324 -2.63 2.88 5.72
CA ARG A 324 -2.06 1.92 6.68
C ARG A 324 -3.08 0.81 7.04
N PRO A 325 -2.64 -0.45 7.14
CA PRO A 325 -3.51 -1.56 7.56
C PRO A 325 -3.67 -1.66 9.08
N PRO A 326 -4.67 -2.44 9.57
CA PRO A 326 -4.92 -2.63 11.00
C PRO A 326 -3.70 -3.06 11.80
N GLU A 327 -2.86 -3.96 11.28
CA GLU A 327 -1.66 -4.42 11.97
C GLU A 327 -0.57 -3.34 12.13
N VAL A 328 -0.49 -2.36 11.22
CA VAL A 328 0.43 -1.21 11.37
C VAL A 328 -0.10 -0.23 12.41
N MET A 329 -1.40 0.09 12.35
CA MET A 329 -2.07 1.01 13.28
C MET A 329 -2.07 0.46 14.72
N MET A 330 -2.38 -0.84 14.89
CA MET A 330 -2.28 -1.56 16.17
C MET A 330 -0.84 -1.93 16.57
N ARG A 331 0.19 -1.41 15.87
CA ARG A 331 1.61 -1.56 16.21
C ARG A 331 2.05 -3.02 16.37
N HIS A 332 1.69 -3.88 15.42
CA HIS A 332 2.18 -5.25 15.34
C HIS A 332 3.60 -5.28 14.74
N VAL A 333 4.43 -6.20 15.24
CA VAL A 333 5.86 -6.27 14.90
C VAL A 333 6.10 -7.01 13.58
N GLU A 334 5.41 -8.15 13.37
CA GLU A 334 5.54 -8.97 12.15
C GLU A 334 4.74 -8.36 10.99
N GLN A 335 5.35 -7.41 10.28
CA GLN A 335 4.76 -6.79 9.09
C GLN A 335 5.28 -7.48 7.83
N THR A 336 4.36 -7.89 6.96
CA THR A 336 4.62 -8.65 5.73
C THR A 336 4.17 -7.87 4.48
N THR A 337 4.41 -8.42 3.29
CA THR A 337 3.92 -7.81 2.04
C THR A 337 2.39 -7.61 1.99
N ALA A 338 1.63 -8.25 2.89
CA ALA A 338 0.19 -8.00 3.08
C ALA A 338 -0.14 -6.53 3.43
N VAL A 339 0.82 -5.76 3.97
CA VAL A 339 0.67 -4.32 4.25
C VAL A 339 0.31 -3.54 2.98
N ASP A 340 1.01 -3.82 1.88
CA ASP A 340 0.78 -3.16 0.59
C ASP A 340 -0.59 -3.54 0.00
N ILE A 341 -1.02 -4.79 0.19
CA ILE A 341 -2.29 -5.31 -0.34
C ILE A 341 -3.50 -4.59 0.27
N TRP A 342 -3.44 -4.25 1.57
CA TRP A 342 -4.50 -3.47 2.19
C TRP A 342 -4.63 -2.10 1.53
N ALA A 343 -3.51 -1.42 1.27
CA ALA A 343 -3.49 -0.13 0.59
C ALA A 343 -4.04 -0.22 -0.86
N VAL A 344 -3.76 -1.31 -1.58
CA VAL A 344 -4.44 -1.62 -2.87
C VAL A 344 -5.95 -1.73 -2.68
N GLY A 345 -6.42 -2.33 -1.59
CA GLY A 345 -7.83 -2.35 -1.19
C GLY A 345 -8.41 -0.95 -0.94
N VAL A 346 -7.66 -0.04 -0.31
CA VAL A 346 -8.08 1.36 -0.11
C VAL A 346 -8.17 2.13 -1.43
N ILE A 347 -7.25 1.90 -2.37
CA ILE A 347 -7.31 2.51 -3.70
C ILE A 347 -8.53 1.99 -4.48
N PHE A 348 -8.80 0.68 -4.42
CA PHE A 348 -9.96 0.08 -5.08
C PHE A 348 -11.28 0.57 -4.48
N LEU A 349 -11.35 0.70 -3.15
CA LEU A 349 -12.46 1.29 -2.43
C LEU A 349 -12.79 2.71 -2.92
N SER A 350 -11.78 3.54 -3.21
CA SER A 350 -11.98 4.88 -3.76
C SER A 350 -12.64 4.88 -5.14
N PHE A 351 -12.28 3.96 -6.03
CA PHE A 351 -12.98 3.78 -7.32
C PHE A 351 -14.43 3.30 -7.14
N LEU A 352 -14.62 2.24 -6.34
CA LEU A 352 -15.93 1.61 -6.16
C LEU A 352 -16.95 2.54 -5.49
N SER A 353 -16.53 3.24 -4.43
CA SER A 353 -17.37 4.20 -3.69
C SER A 353 -17.44 5.60 -4.32
N GLY A 354 -16.61 5.92 -5.31
CA GLY A 354 -16.57 7.27 -5.91
C GLY A 354 -15.97 8.35 -4.99
N ARG A 355 -15.24 7.96 -3.94
CA ARG A 355 -14.69 8.87 -2.91
C ARG A 355 -13.16 8.80 -2.82
N TYR A 356 -12.48 9.90 -3.13
CA TYR A 356 -11.02 10.05 -2.93
C TYR A 356 -10.67 11.44 -2.35
N PRO A 357 -9.79 11.53 -1.33
CA PRO A 357 -9.32 10.41 -0.51
C PRO A 357 -10.48 9.80 0.30
N PHE A 358 -10.47 8.48 0.50
CA PHE A 358 -11.57 7.81 1.22
C PHE A 358 -11.60 8.25 2.70
N MET A 359 -10.45 8.13 3.37
CA MET A 359 -10.18 8.68 4.70
C MET A 359 -9.40 9.99 4.59
N LYS A 360 -9.84 11.01 5.34
CA LYS A 360 -9.04 12.20 5.67
C LYS A 360 -9.23 12.48 7.16
N VAL A 361 -8.30 11.98 7.97
CA VAL A 361 -8.24 12.06 9.43
C VAL A 361 -6.77 12.05 9.85
N ASP A 362 -6.47 12.59 11.03
CA ASP A 362 -5.10 12.98 11.38
C ASP A 362 -4.35 11.96 12.27
N ASP A 363 -5.04 10.95 12.85
CA ASP A 363 -4.42 9.84 13.61
C ASP A 363 -4.76 8.44 13.09
N ASP A 364 -3.89 7.47 13.39
CA ASP A 364 -4.08 6.03 13.11
C ASP A 364 -5.34 5.44 13.79
N LEU A 365 -5.75 5.94 14.96
CA LEU A 365 -6.93 5.44 15.66
C LEU A 365 -8.23 5.80 14.95
N ASP A 366 -8.34 7.00 14.35
CA ASP A 366 -9.52 7.42 13.59
C ASP A 366 -9.64 6.65 12.26
N VAL A 367 -8.51 6.39 11.60
CA VAL A 367 -8.45 5.49 10.42
C VAL A 367 -8.97 4.11 10.82
N LEU A 368 -8.44 3.54 11.91
CA LEU A 368 -8.86 2.23 12.41
C LEU A 368 -10.34 2.21 12.81
N HIS A 369 -10.84 3.26 13.47
CA HIS A 369 -12.23 3.39 13.90
C HIS A 369 -13.21 3.41 12.71
N ALA A 370 -12.89 4.18 11.67
CA ALA A 370 -13.70 4.23 10.45
C ALA A 370 -13.65 2.91 9.66
N PHE A 371 -12.48 2.28 9.52
CA PHE A 371 -12.38 0.97 8.89
C PHE A 371 -13.09 -0.14 9.69
N THR A 372 -13.10 -0.06 11.02
CA THR A 372 -13.89 -0.97 11.89
C THR A 372 -15.37 -0.92 11.54
N HIS A 373 -15.92 0.27 11.32
CA HIS A 373 -17.30 0.46 10.87
C HIS A 373 -17.51 -0.02 9.42
N LEU A 374 -16.56 0.22 8.51
CA LEU A 374 -16.66 -0.14 7.10
C LEU A 374 -16.62 -1.66 6.89
N VAL A 375 -15.61 -2.35 7.42
CA VAL A 375 -15.35 -3.78 7.14
C VAL A 375 -16.11 -4.74 8.07
N GLY A 376 -16.76 -4.20 9.11
CA GLY A 376 -17.51 -4.93 10.13
C GLY A 376 -16.72 -5.10 11.43
N TYR A 377 -17.35 -4.75 12.57
CA TYR A 377 -16.71 -4.77 13.89
C TYR A 377 -16.10 -6.14 14.23
N GLU A 378 -16.88 -7.23 14.13
CA GLU A 378 -16.38 -8.57 14.45
C GLU A 378 -15.26 -9.05 13.53
N ARG A 379 -15.24 -8.65 12.25
CA ARG A 379 -14.11 -8.93 11.34
C ARG A 379 -12.84 -8.21 11.79
N MET A 380 -12.95 -6.93 12.17
CA MET A 380 -11.82 -6.18 12.73
C MET A 380 -11.37 -6.77 14.08
N GLN A 381 -12.31 -7.20 14.93
CA GLN A 381 -12.04 -7.83 16.22
C GLN A 381 -11.29 -9.16 16.07
N MET A 382 -11.68 -9.99 15.10
CA MET A 382 -10.96 -11.22 14.74
C MET A 382 -9.57 -10.91 14.16
N GLY A 383 -9.46 -9.88 13.31
CA GLY A 383 -8.18 -9.36 12.82
C GLY A 383 -7.24 -8.98 13.97
N ALA A 384 -7.70 -8.15 14.90
CA ALA A 384 -6.96 -7.75 16.10
C ALA A 384 -6.51 -8.96 16.92
N ARG A 385 -7.41 -9.91 17.21
CA ARG A 385 -7.08 -11.14 17.96
C ARG A 385 -5.97 -11.95 17.26
N SER A 386 -6.02 -12.05 15.93
CA SER A 386 -5.03 -12.82 15.15
C SER A 386 -3.59 -12.28 15.20
N ILE A 387 -3.41 -11.01 15.60
CA ILE A 387 -2.11 -10.33 15.75
C ILE A 387 -1.74 -10.05 17.23
N GLY A 388 -2.40 -10.74 18.18
CA GLY A 388 -2.16 -10.58 19.62
C GLY A 388 -2.68 -9.26 20.20
N ARG A 389 -3.66 -8.64 19.55
CA ARG A 389 -4.25 -7.35 19.95
C ARG A 389 -5.72 -7.50 20.34
N ARG A 390 -6.22 -6.49 21.06
CA ARG A 390 -7.62 -6.39 21.51
C ARG A 390 -8.10 -4.99 21.20
N LEU A 391 -9.11 -4.91 20.34
CA LEU A 391 -9.87 -3.68 20.12
C LEU A 391 -11.02 -3.64 21.13
N VAL A 392 -11.40 -2.44 21.57
CA VAL A 392 -12.54 -2.16 22.46
C VAL A 392 -13.18 -0.89 21.92
N LEU A 393 -14.50 -0.87 21.78
CA LEU A 393 -15.24 0.27 21.24
C LEU A 393 -16.58 0.43 21.96
N GLU A 394 -17.00 1.67 22.18
CA GLU A 394 -18.24 2.03 22.86
C GLU A 394 -18.80 3.34 22.25
N PRO A 395 -20.06 3.38 21.78
CA PRO A 395 -20.95 2.22 21.58
C PRO A 395 -20.33 1.20 20.61
N ARG A 396 -20.72 -0.07 20.73
CA ARG A 396 -20.31 -1.07 19.73
C ARG A 396 -21.06 -0.81 18.42
N PRO A 397 -20.41 -0.92 17.25
CA PRO A 397 -21.10 -0.79 15.98
C PRO A 397 -22.11 -1.93 15.81
N SER A 398 -23.23 -1.67 15.12
CA SER A 398 -24.16 -2.73 14.75
C SER A 398 -23.42 -3.89 14.06
N PRO A 399 -23.71 -5.16 14.42
CA PRO A 399 -23.05 -6.30 13.83
C PRO A 399 -23.35 -6.38 12.33
N MET A 400 -22.53 -7.17 11.63
CA MET A 400 -22.89 -7.67 10.29
C MET A 400 -23.93 -8.78 10.48
N GLU A 401 -25.02 -8.74 9.71
CA GLU A 401 -26.07 -9.76 9.80
C GLU A 401 -25.50 -11.16 9.51
N ALA A 402 -26.05 -12.19 10.17
CA ALA A 402 -25.49 -13.54 10.09
C ALA A 402 -25.55 -14.17 8.67
N SER A 403 -26.41 -13.64 7.81
CA SER A 403 -26.52 -14.00 6.38
C SER A 403 -25.60 -13.19 5.45
N ASP A 404 -25.01 -12.09 5.92
CA ASP A 404 -24.24 -11.16 5.08
C ASP A 404 -22.82 -11.68 4.84
N SER A 405 -22.50 -11.98 3.57
CA SER A 405 -21.11 -12.18 3.18
C SER A 405 -20.33 -10.85 3.27
N PRO A 406 -19.01 -10.87 3.58
CA PRO A 406 -18.20 -9.65 3.60
C PRO A 406 -18.24 -8.84 2.29
N ALA A 407 -18.45 -9.52 1.16
CA ALA A 407 -18.63 -8.89 -0.15
C ALA A 407 -20.00 -8.19 -0.28
N ALA A 408 -21.08 -8.78 0.23
CA ALA A 408 -22.41 -8.16 0.25
C ALA A 408 -22.46 -6.92 1.16
N TRP A 409 -21.92 -7.04 2.38
CA TRP A 409 -21.79 -5.94 3.34
C TRP A 409 -21.02 -4.74 2.75
N LEU A 410 -19.86 -5.01 2.13
CA LEU A 410 -19.08 -3.96 1.46
C LEU A 410 -19.79 -3.41 0.21
N LYS A 411 -20.52 -4.22 -0.56
CA LYS A 411 -21.35 -3.74 -1.69
C LYS A 411 -22.41 -2.75 -1.24
N THR A 412 -23.16 -3.06 -0.19
CA THR A 412 -24.18 -2.18 0.39
C THR A 412 -23.55 -0.86 0.86
N ARG A 413 -22.42 -0.91 1.57
CA ARG A 413 -21.74 0.31 2.05
C ARG A 413 -21.12 1.15 0.93
N CYS A 414 -20.44 0.53 -0.04
CA CYS A 414 -19.84 1.25 -1.18
C CYS A 414 -20.91 1.92 -2.06
N THR A 415 -22.01 1.23 -2.36
CA THR A 415 -23.09 1.79 -3.18
C THR A 415 -23.87 2.89 -2.44
N ALA A 416 -24.03 2.78 -1.11
CA ALA A 416 -24.58 3.87 -0.30
C ALA A 416 -23.68 5.13 -0.37
N ILE A 417 -22.37 4.99 -0.13
CA ILE A 417 -21.42 6.12 -0.23
C ILE A 417 -21.46 6.75 -1.62
N ARG A 418 -21.42 5.94 -2.69
CA ARG A 418 -21.45 6.43 -4.08
C ARG A 418 -22.69 7.26 -4.41
N ARG A 419 -23.85 6.93 -3.80
CA ARG A 419 -25.11 7.69 -3.96
C ARG A 419 -25.11 9.01 -3.19
N TYR A 420 -24.39 9.11 -2.08
CA TYR A 420 -24.30 10.33 -1.26
C TYR A 420 -23.15 11.27 -1.65
N GLU A 421 -22.19 10.83 -2.46
CA GLU A 421 -21.07 11.67 -2.87
C GLU A 421 -21.52 12.88 -3.72
N LYS A 422 -21.27 14.09 -3.20
CA LYS A 422 -21.79 15.36 -3.77
C LYS A 422 -21.42 15.56 -5.24
N LYS A 423 -20.30 15.00 -5.70
CA LYS A 423 -19.82 15.08 -7.09
C LYS A 423 -20.81 14.47 -8.10
N PHE A 424 -21.70 13.57 -7.66
CA PHE A 424 -22.74 12.98 -8.49
C PHE A 424 -24.15 13.55 -8.20
N ALA A 425 -24.31 14.35 -7.14
CA ALA A 425 -25.59 14.91 -6.70
C ALA A 425 -26.00 16.20 -7.45
N GLY A 426 -25.18 16.67 -8.39
CA GLY A 426 -25.38 17.90 -9.18
C GLY A 426 -25.67 17.66 -10.67
N LEU A 427 -25.92 16.43 -11.10
CA LEU A 427 -26.37 16.14 -12.48
C LEU A 427 -27.90 16.32 -12.56
N PRO A 428 -28.42 17.29 -13.34
CA PRO A 428 -29.86 17.55 -13.40
C PRO A 428 -30.62 16.42 -14.13
N PRO A 429 -31.85 16.09 -13.71
CA PRO A 429 -32.62 14.96 -14.25
C PRO A 429 -33.32 15.27 -15.59
N LEU A 430 -32.67 16.02 -16.49
CA LEU A 430 -33.28 16.58 -17.70
C LEU A 430 -32.49 16.25 -18.99
N LEU A 431 -32.29 14.96 -19.25
CA LEU A 431 -32.00 14.43 -20.60
C LEU A 431 -32.95 13.27 -20.93
N SER A 432 -34.24 13.43 -20.63
CA SER A 432 -35.29 12.45 -20.90
C SER A 432 -36.61 13.10 -21.33
N LYS A 433 -36.59 13.74 -22.51
CA LYS A 433 -37.71 14.09 -23.41
C LYS A 433 -37.07 14.58 -24.71
N SER A 434 -37.00 13.75 -25.76
CA SER A 434 -38.07 13.46 -26.74
C SER A 434 -38.31 14.63 -27.70
N ILE A 435 -38.06 14.38 -28.99
CA ILE A 435 -38.24 15.30 -30.11
C ILE A 435 -39.71 15.69 -30.28
N SER A 436 -39.97 16.98 -30.51
CA SER A 436 -41.19 17.47 -31.19
C SER A 436 -40.95 18.87 -31.79
N THR A 437 -40.98 18.94 -33.13
CA THR A 437 -41.69 19.92 -34.00
C THR A 437 -42.41 21.11 -33.31
N GLU A 438 -42.45 22.35 -33.84
CA GLU A 438 -42.09 22.86 -35.19
C GLU A 438 -41.99 24.42 -35.26
N SER A 439 -42.17 25.00 -36.48
CA SER A 439 -42.55 26.40 -36.83
C SER A 439 -41.50 27.52 -36.95
N ILE A 440 -40.72 27.47 -38.05
CA ILE A 440 -40.69 28.45 -39.17
C ILE A 440 -41.01 29.94 -38.86
N THR A 441 -40.09 30.87 -39.19
CA THR A 441 -40.35 32.00 -40.12
C THR A 441 -39.09 32.73 -40.61
N SER A 442 -39.25 33.41 -41.75
CA SER A 442 -38.30 34.23 -42.55
C SER A 442 -37.49 35.31 -41.81
N GLY A 443 -36.36 35.82 -42.36
CA GLY A 443 -35.69 35.51 -43.63
C GLY A 443 -34.82 36.68 -44.16
N GLY A 444 -34.30 36.56 -45.39
CA GLY A 444 -33.48 37.58 -46.06
C GLY A 444 -31.99 37.22 -46.12
N GLY A 445 -31.35 37.36 -47.29
CA GLY A 445 -29.94 36.99 -47.47
C GLY A 445 -29.29 37.63 -48.69
N VAL A 446 -27.95 37.58 -48.73
CA VAL A 446 -27.09 37.98 -49.86
C VAL A 446 -25.99 36.92 -50.00
N THR A 447 -25.62 36.58 -51.24
CA THR A 447 -24.70 35.47 -51.57
C THR A 447 -23.32 35.97 -52.00
N CYS A 448 -22.27 35.21 -51.64
CA CYS A 448 -21.25 34.72 -52.58
C CYS A 448 -20.29 33.71 -51.89
N PRO A 449 -19.58 32.85 -52.65
CA PRO A 449 -19.01 31.61 -52.10
C PRO A 449 -17.49 31.68 -51.80
N GLN A 450 -17.07 30.97 -50.75
CA GLN A 450 -15.68 30.52 -50.55
C GLN A 450 -15.66 29.10 -49.95
N ASN A 451 -14.57 28.36 -50.17
CA ASN A 451 -14.50 26.92 -49.90
C ASN A 451 -14.31 26.61 -48.42
N ASN A 452 -15.22 25.84 -47.82
CA ASN A 452 -14.96 25.16 -46.55
C ASN A 452 -13.97 24.01 -46.77
N THR A 453 -12.80 24.10 -46.13
CA THR A 453 -12.02 22.92 -45.72
C THR A 453 -11.92 22.99 -44.20
N GLU A 454 -12.69 22.15 -43.51
CA GLU A 454 -12.95 22.33 -42.08
C GLU A 454 -11.70 22.04 -41.23
N VAL A 455 -11.24 23.04 -40.47
CA VAL A 455 -10.22 22.84 -39.43
C VAL A 455 -10.89 22.20 -38.23
N VAL A 456 -10.79 20.87 -38.12
CA VAL A 456 -11.26 20.10 -36.96
C VAL A 456 -10.45 20.50 -35.73
N GLN A 457 -10.98 21.43 -34.93
CA GLN A 457 -10.41 21.80 -33.63
C GLN A 457 -10.77 20.73 -32.58
N ASP A 458 -10.00 19.65 -32.58
CA ASP A 458 -10.14 18.53 -31.67
C ASP A 458 -9.75 18.94 -30.24
N THR A 459 -10.70 19.55 -29.52
CA THR A 459 -10.56 19.93 -28.11
C THR A 459 -11.17 18.84 -27.23
N PRO A 460 -10.38 18.21 -26.32
CA PRO A 460 -10.87 17.05 -25.59
C PRO A 460 -12.01 17.43 -24.61
N PRO A 461 -13.09 16.64 -24.55
CA PRO A 461 -14.24 16.96 -23.71
C PRO A 461 -13.87 16.96 -22.22
N LYS A 462 -14.21 18.06 -21.53
CA LYS A 462 -13.84 18.31 -20.13
C LYS A 462 -14.44 17.27 -19.17
N ASN A 463 -13.60 16.41 -18.60
CA ASN A 463 -13.79 15.63 -17.36
C ASN A 463 -15.22 15.11 -17.09
N THR A 464 -15.85 14.48 -18.08
CA THR A 464 -17.15 13.80 -17.89
C THR A 464 -16.99 12.62 -16.93
N ILE A 465 -17.83 12.56 -15.90
CA ILE A 465 -17.88 11.44 -14.95
C ILE A 465 -18.32 10.17 -15.70
N ALA A 466 -17.47 9.15 -15.75
CA ALA A 466 -17.68 7.96 -16.56
C ALA A 466 -18.68 6.94 -15.97
N LEU A 467 -18.88 6.96 -14.64
CA LEU A 467 -19.71 5.99 -13.92
C LEU A 467 -20.63 6.71 -12.91
N SER A 468 -21.95 6.65 -13.12
CA SER A 468 -22.96 7.35 -12.31
C SER A 468 -22.92 7.01 -10.81
N SER A 469 -23.60 7.83 -10.00
CA SER A 469 -23.90 7.53 -8.58
C SER A 469 -24.67 6.22 -8.38
N THR A 470 -25.47 5.83 -9.36
CA THR A 470 -26.32 4.63 -9.35
C THR A 470 -25.61 3.39 -9.89
N HIS A 471 -24.42 3.50 -10.48
CA HIS A 471 -23.67 2.38 -11.05
C HIS A 471 -23.32 1.32 -9.99
N ILE A 472 -23.54 0.05 -10.33
CA ILE A 472 -23.28 -1.11 -9.46
C ILE A 472 -22.30 -2.05 -10.16
N PHE A 473 -21.06 -2.05 -9.66
CA PHE A 473 -20.00 -2.98 -10.09
C PHE A 473 -20.41 -4.46 -9.90
N PRO A 474 -19.81 -5.40 -10.66
CA PRO A 474 -20.07 -6.83 -10.53
C PRO A 474 -19.69 -7.35 -9.13
N ASN A 475 -20.38 -8.41 -8.66
CA ASN A 475 -20.14 -9.00 -7.33
C ASN A 475 -18.68 -9.44 -7.12
N SER A 476 -17.96 -9.83 -8.18
CA SER A 476 -16.54 -10.19 -8.13
C SER A 476 -15.61 -9.02 -7.78
N ALA A 477 -16.02 -7.76 -8.02
CA ALA A 477 -15.31 -6.57 -7.55
C ALA A 477 -15.38 -6.46 -6.02
N TYR A 478 -16.56 -6.65 -5.43
CA TYR A 478 -16.74 -6.57 -3.98
C TYR A 478 -16.14 -7.78 -3.24
N ASP A 479 -16.11 -8.96 -3.85
CA ASP A 479 -15.36 -10.11 -3.31
C ASP A 479 -13.84 -9.87 -3.34
N LEU A 480 -13.30 -9.28 -4.43
CA LEU A 480 -11.89 -8.86 -4.45
C LEU A 480 -11.62 -7.82 -3.36
N LEU A 481 -12.48 -6.80 -3.23
CA LEU A 481 -12.35 -5.78 -2.19
C LEU A 481 -12.36 -6.38 -0.79
N ALA A 482 -13.25 -7.34 -0.51
CA ALA A 482 -13.35 -8.00 0.78
C ALA A 482 -12.08 -8.80 1.16
N ARG A 483 -11.40 -9.38 0.15
CA ARG A 483 -10.14 -10.13 0.29
C ARG A 483 -8.90 -9.22 0.40
N LEU A 484 -8.92 -8.05 -0.25
CA LEU A 484 -7.89 -7.00 -0.11
C LEU A 484 -7.98 -6.32 1.27
N LEU A 485 -9.20 -5.95 1.69
CA LEU A 485 -9.51 -5.37 3.00
C LEU A 485 -9.84 -6.44 4.05
N GLU A 486 -9.10 -7.55 4.05
CA GLU A 486 -9.19 -8.58 5.10
C GLU A 486 -8.34 -8.14 6.32
N PRO A 487 -8.95 -7.96 7.51
CA PRO A 487 -8.23 -7.45 8.69
C PRO A 487 -7.12 -8.38 9.20
N CYS A 488 -7.22 -9.70 9.02
CA CYS A 488 -6.14 -10.62 9.37
C CYS A 488 -5.06 -10.65 8.26
N PRO A 489 -3.82 -10.15 8.48
CA PRO A 489 -2.80 -10.10 7.44
C PRO A 489 -2.37 -11.48 6.94
N ARG A 490 -2.54 -12.53 7.75
CA ARG A 490 -2.27 -13.94 7.36
C ARG A 490 -3.39 -14.57 6.50
N LYS A 491 -4.57 -13.94 6.41
CA LYS A 491 -5.70 -14.35 5.54
C LYS A 491 -5.91 -13.44 4.33
N ARG A 492 -5.27 -12.26 4.31
CA ARG A 492 -5.33 -11.30 3.22
C ARG A 492 -4.73 -11.90 1.94
N ILE A 493 -5.37 -11.66 0.80
CA ILE A 493 -4.96 -12.21 -0.50
C ILE A 493 -3.55 -11.75 -0.89
N THR A 494 -2.76 -12.56 -1.60
CA THR A 494 -1.47 -12.10 -2.15
C THR A 494 -1.70 -11.32 -3.45
N ALA A 495 -0.75 -10.46 -3.86
CA ALA A 495 -0.82 -9.81 -5.18
C ALA A 495 -0.90 -10.84 -6.34
N HIS A 496 -0.20 -11.96 -6.19
CA HIS A 496 -0.15 -13.04 -7.17
C HIS A 496 -1.49 -13.81 -7.28
N ASP A 497 -2.21 -13.98 -6.17
CA ASP A 497 -3.54 -14.57 -6.16
C ASP A 497 -4.62 -13.59 -6.61
N ALA A 498 -4.48 -12.30 -6.25
CA ALA A 498 -5.38 -11.24 -6.68
C ALA A 498 -5.39 -11.08 -8.20
N LEU A 499 -4.25 -11.25 -8.88
CA LEU A 499 -4.16 -11.27 -10.36
C LEU A 499 -4.95 -12.43 -11.01
N ARG A 500 -5.20 -13.52 -10.28
CA ARG A 500 -6.04 -14.67 -10.72
C ARG A 500 -7.51 -14.52 -10.34
N HIS A 501 -7.89 -13.45 -9.64
CA HIS A 501 -9.25 -13.31 -9.13
C HIS A 501 -10.28 -13.19 -10.26
N PRO A 502 -11.50 -13.77 -10.13
CA PRO A 502 -12.54 -13.70 -11.16
C PRO A 502 -12.94 -12.30 -11.64
N TYR A 503 -12.61 -11.24 -10.88
CA TYR A 503 -12.76 -9.84 -11.34
C TYR A 503 -11.87 -9.51 -12.57
N PHE A 504 -10.70 -10.15 -12.67
CA PHE A 504 -9.74 -9.98 -13.78
C PHE A 504 -9.86 -11.04 -14.87
N CYS A 505 -10.66 -12.09 -14.66
CA CYS A 505 -11.04 -13.00 -15.73
C CYS A 505 -12.02 -12.30 -16.67
N SER A 506 -11.74 -12.28 -17.97
CA SER A 506 -12.67 -11.74 -18.96
C SER A 506 -13.90 -12.66 -19.07
N THR A 507 -15.07 -12.07 -19.27
CA THR A 507 -16.34 -12.77 -19.56
C THR A 507 -16.39 -13.39 -20.97
N SER A 508 -15.22 -13.70 -21.54
CA SER A 508 -15.03 -14.23 -22.90
C SER A 508 -14.78 -15.75 -22.93
N LYS A 509 -15.17 -16.47 -21.87
CA LYS A 509 -15.21 -17.94 -21.79
C LYS A 509 -16.48 -18.43 -21.07
N SER A 510 -17.63 -18.01 -21.59
CA SER A 510 -18.79 -18.92 -21.55
C SER A 510 -18.47 -20.15 -22.42
N GLN A 511 -19.06 -21.30 -22.09
CA GLN A 511 -18.84 -22.59 -22.77
C GLN A 511 -17.37 -23.04 -22.89
N ARG A 512 -16.88 -23.70 -21.83
CA ARG A 512 -16.48 -25.12 -21.92
C ARG A 512 -16.61 -25.76 -20.54
N HIS A 513 -17.54 -26.69 -20.38
CA HIS A 513 -17.65 -27.50 -19.17
C HIS A 513 -16.39 -28.36 -19.02
N SER A 514 -15.75 -28.30 -17.85
CA SER A 514 -14.91 -29.40 -17.35
C SER A 514 -14.93 -29.34 -15.82
N SER A 515 -15.60 -30.32 -15.20
CA SER A 515 -15.86 -30.34 -13.76
C SER A 515 -14.64 -30.91 -13.03
N ILE A 516 -13.95 -30.09 -12.22
CA ILE A 516 -12.92 -30.56 -11.29
C ILE A 516 -13.31 -30.10 -9.87
N PRO A 517 -13.87 -30.99 -9.03
CA PRO A 517 -14.24 -30.63 -7.66
C PRO A 517 -13.01 -30.35 -6.79
N LEU A 518 -12.91 -29.13 -6.24
CA LEU A 518 -11.95 -28.83 -5.18
C LEU A 518 -12.40 -29.52 -3.88
N LYS A 519 -11.82 -30.68 -3.59
CA LYS A 519 -12.00 -31.37 -2.30
C LYS A 519 -11.45 -30.51 -1.16
N TYR A 520 -12.34 -29.88 -0.39
CA TYR A 520 -12.02 -29.48 0.97
C TYR A 520 -12.02 -30.74 1.85
N GLN A 521 -11.01 -30.86 2.72
CA GLN A 521 -11.04 -31.87 3.78
C GLN A 521 -11.92 -31.33 4.92
N ASN A 522 -13.01 -32.04 5.21
CA ASN A 522 -13.82 -31.76 6.39
C ASN A 522 -13.01 -32.11 7.64
N ILE A 523 -12.93 -31.19 8.59
CA ILE A 523 -12.59 -31.52 9.98
C ILE A 523 -13.91 -31.88 10.65
N GLU A 524 -14.00 -33.09 11.20
CA GLU A 524 -15.17 -33.54 11.93
C GLU A 524 -15.33 -32.75 13.22
N GLN A 525 -16.55 -32.30 13.51
CA GLN A 525 -16.98 -31.99 14.87
C GLN A 525 -18.26 -32.77 15.16
N SER A 526 -18.20 -33.58 16.21
CA SER A 526 -19.24 -34.53 16.60
C SER A 526 -20.52 -33.82 17.02
N LEU A 527 -21.65 -34.27 16.47
CA LEU A 527 -22.98 -33.89 16.91
C LEU A 527 -23.25 -34.35 18.35
N LEU A 528 -23.74 -33.45 19.20
CA LEU A 528 -24.61 -33.81 20.32
C LEU A 528 -25.88 -32.97 20.24
N LEU A 529 -27.02 -33.65 20.23
CA LEU A 529 -28.33 -33.03 20.14
C LEU A 529 -28.76 -32.50 21.51
N GLN A 530 -29.39 -31.32 21.53
CA GLN A 530 -30.60 -31.13 22.33
C GLN A 530 -31.69 -30.48 21.48
N ARG A 531 -32.95 -30.76 21.84
CA ARG A 531 -34.18 -30.36 21.12
C ARG A 531 -34.86 -29.18 21.81
N SER A 532 -36.00 -28.76 21.23
CA SER A 532 -37.01 -27.83 21.78
C SER A 532 -36.64 -26.33 21.67
N THR A 533 -37.56 -25.41 21.37
CA THR A 533 -38.98 -25.58 20.96
C THR A 533 -39.41 -24.46 20.01
N SER A 534 -40.50 -24.67 19.27
CA SER A 534 -41.13 -23.66 18.42
C SER A 534 -42.02 -22.71 19.22
N SER A 535 -41.93 -21.40 18.95
CA SER A 535 -42.99 -20.43 19.25
C SER A 535 -43.11 -19.42 18.11
N ARG A 536 -44.21 -19.48 17.36
CA ARG A 536 -44.56 -18.44 16.37
C ARG A 536 -45.06 -17.19 17.10
N LEU A 537 -44.61 -16.01 16.67
CA LEU A 537 -45.37 -14.77 16.80
C LEU A 537 -45.24 -13.98 15.49
N SER A 538 -46.25 -13.17 15.19
CA SER A 538 -46.44 -12.47 13.92
C SER A 538 -47.00 -11.06 14.14
N PHE A 539 -46.95 -10.22 13.09
CA PHE A 539 -47.25 -8.78 13.09
C PHE A 539 -46.25 -7.91 13.91
N CYS A 540 -46.07 -6.63 13.61
CA CYS A 540 -46.80 -5.76 12.68
C CYS A 540 -45.86 -4.84 11.85
N GLU A 541 -46.33 -4.33 10.72
CA GLU A 541 -45.68 -3.23 9.99
C GLU A 541 -46.05 -1.87 10.58
N SER A 542 -45.07 -1.00 10.87
CA SER A 542 -45.23 0.45 10.61
C SER A 542 -43.96 1.29 10.73
N THR A 543 -43.64 1.91 9.59
CA THR A 543 -43.12 3.27 9.35
C THR A 543 -42.26 4.05 10.37
N LYS A 544 -41.18 4.64 9.82
CA LYS A 544 -40.60 5.98 10.10
C LYS A 544 -40.17 6.31 11.54
N SER A 545 -38.87 6.26 11.78
CA SER A 545 -38.19 7.17 12.72
C SER A 545 -36.85 7.66 12.13
N LEU A 546 -36.31 8.77 12.63
CA LEU A 546 -35.20 9.50 12.02
C LEU A 546 -33.83 8.94 12.45
N MET A 547 -32.88 8.93 11.50
CA MET A 547 -31.45 8.80 11.82
C MET A 547 -30.92 10.16 12.29
N PRO A 548 -30.46 10.31 13.56
CA PRO A 548 -29.78 11.53 14.00
C PRO A 548 -28.38 11.62 13.37
N ARG A 549 -27.92 12.85 13.13
CA ARG A 549 -26.56 13.11 12.62
C ARG A 549 -25.53 12.86 13.74
N PRO A 550 -24.40 12.18 13.47
CA PRO A 550 -23.21 12.38 14.29
C PRO A 550 -22.70 13.81 14.05
N GLN A 551 -22.69 14.64 15.10
CA GLN A 551 -21.88 15.86 15.10
C GLN A 551 -20.42 15.46 15.36
N PHE A 552 -19.49 16.09 14.66
CA PHE A 552 -18.06 15.94 14.88
C PHE A 552 -17.60 17.01 15.89
N CYS A 553 -16.89 16.57 16.93
CA CYS A 553 -16.04 17.37 17.80
C CYS A 553 -14.70 16.63 17.92
#